data_AF-A0A0K8PMU6-F1
#
_entry.id   AF-A0A0K8PMU6-F1
#
_cell.length_a   1.000
_cell.length_b   1.000
_cell.length_c   1.000
_cell.angle_alpha   90.00
_cell.angle_beta   90.00
_cell.angle_gamma   90.00
#
_symmetry.space_group_name_H-M   'P 1'
#
loop_
_entity.id
_entity.type
_entity.pdbx_description
1 polymer ?
#
loop_
_entity_poly.entity_id
_entity_poly.type
_entity_poly.pdbx_seq_one_letter_code
_entity_poly.pdbx_strand_id
1 'polypeptide(L)'
;MTGRRRRRGAGRAVLTFLTAFGALAGAALAGAAPAGAVQKGVRVAPGVTYEEFDIKAAKGVTHAHVLKVDLGHPRVRVDLLYPGAVAWRAQVSRMADAQGAVAGVNGDFFNITEAQHPGVEATGASVGPAIAAGRTLKAAVPNGQRFGPALPPGTTTEDVFGVGTDGVARLDRLTLDGSVRTAEAQVPLGGLNQYALPVGSVGAFTSDWGSVSRVRATCGTDTDRTAPCSTDTYEVTIRDGKVVSAADTPGSGPIAAGTTVLVGREAGARQLRKLATG
;
A
#
# COMPACT_ATOMS: atom_id res chain seq x y z
N MET A 1 -81.17 -20.35 1.83
CA MET A 1 -80.57 -21.57 2.42
C MET A 1 -79.05 -21.44 2.30
N THR A 2 -78.37 -20.97 3.34
CA THR A 2 -77.45 -21.77 4.22
C THR A 2 -76.35 -22.52 3.44
N GLY A 3 -75.05 -22.30 3.64
CA GLY A 3 -74.39 -21.51 4.66
C GLY A 3 -72.85 -21.61 4.63
N ARG A 4 -72.28 -21.11 5.74
CA ARG A 4 -70.96 -21.41 6.33
C ARG A 4 -69.68 -21.03 5.55
N ARG A 5 -69.20 -19.82 5.85
CA ARG A 5 -67.76 -19.50 5.93
C ARG A 5 -67.11 -20.33 7.05
N ARG A 6 -65.98 -20.99 6.73
CA ARG A 6 -64.95 -21.37 7.70
C ARG A 6 -63.60 -20.86 7.21
N ARG A 7 -63.02 -19.93 7.96
CA ARG A 7 -61.58 -19.61 7.92
C ARG A 7 -60.82 -20.74 8.60
N ARG A 8 -59.76 -21.23 7.95
CA ARG A 8 -58.58 -21.83 8.62
C ARG A 8 -57.35 -21.39 7.83
N GLY A 9 -56.40 -20.79 8.53
CA GLY A 9 -55.09 -20.43 7.98
C GLY A 9 -54.15 -21.63 7.98
N ALA A 10 -53.12 -21.56 7.15
CA ALA A 10 -51.84 -22.25 7.34
C ALA A 10 -50.79 -21.68 6.35
N GLY A 11 -49.62 -21.35 6.89
CA GLY A 11 -48.31 -21.53 6.25
C GLY A 11 -47.99 -20.71 5.00
N ARG A 12 -47.34 -19.55 5.17
CA ARG A 12 -46.41 -19.04 4.17
C ARG A 12 -45.16 -19.94 4.17
N ALA A 13 -45.07 -20.86 3.22
CA ALA A 13 -43.80 -21.49 2.87
C ALA A 13 -43.07 -20.55 1.90
N VAL A 14 -42.02 -19.89 2.39
CA VAL A 14 -41.09 -19.13 1.53
C VAL A 14 -40.07 -20.13 0.97
N LEU A 15 -40.29 -20.58 -0.26
CA LEU A 15 -39.27 -21.22 -1.07
C LEU A 15 -38.19 -20.17 -1.36
N THR A 16 -37.01 -20.33 -0.76
CA THR A 16 -35.83 -19.57 -1.19
C THR A 16 -35.09 -20.43 -2.20
N PHE A 17 -35.15 -20.02 -3.48
CA PHE A 17 -34.34 -20.56 -4.55
C PHE A 17 -32.87 -20.19 -4.31
N LEU A 18 -32.03 -21.17 -4.02
CA LEU A 18 -30.58 -21.05 -4.11
C LEU A 18 -30.17 -21.30 -5.56
N THR A 19 -29.90 -20.24 -6.31
CA THR A 19 -29.21 -20.33 -7.60
C THR A 19 -27.72 -20.50 -7.35
N ALA A 20 -27.24 -21.73 -7.56
CA ALA A 20 -25.83 -22.06 -7.64
C ALA A 20 -25.24 -21.51 -8.95
N PHE A 21 -24.14 -20.77 -8.86
CA PHE A 21 -23.24 -20.51 -9.99
C PHE A 21 -21.87 -21.05 -9.64
N GLY A 22 -21.42 -22.05 -10.40
CA GLY A 22 -20.10 -22.65 -10.27
C GLY A 22 -19.13 -22.08 -11.31
N ALA A 23 -17.94 -21.71 -10.85
CA ALA A 23 -16.70 -21.79 -11.60
C ALA A 23 -15.54 -22.03 -10.59
N LEU A 24 -14.79 -23.11 -10.82
CA LEU A 24 -13.75 -23.65 -9.93
C LEU A 24 -12.40 -22.94 -10.13
N ALA A 25 -11.77 -22.53 -9.02
CA ALA A 25 -10.38 -22.88 -8.67
C ALA A 25 -10.04 -22.42 -7.23
N GLY A 26 -10.06 -23.36 -6.27
CA GLY A 26 -9.20 -23.30 -5.08
C GLY A 26 -9.72 -22.71 -3.76
N ALA A 27 -10.83 -23.20 -3.20
CA ALA A 27 -11.03 -23.31 -1.74
C ALA A 27 -12.24 -24.21 -1.39
N ALA A 28 -11.97 -25.45 -0.99
CA ALA A 28 -12.85 -26.27 -0.16
C ALA A 28 -11.94 -26.87 0.93
N LEU A 29 -12.23 -26.86 2.23
CA LEU A 29 -13.48 -27.13 2.92
C LEU A 29 -13.62 -26.32 4.22
N ALA A 30 -14.87 -26.30 4.68
CA ALA A 30 -15.33 -26.03 6.02
C ALA A 30 -14.52 -26.70 7.14
N GLY A 31 -14.55 -26.03 8.29
CA GLY A 31 -14.06 -26.52 9.57
C GLY A 31 -13.67 -25.31 10.41
N ALA A 32 -14.60 -24.77 11.20
CA ALA A 32 -14.20 -23.94 12.33
C ALA A 32 -13.14 -24.74 13.10
N ALA A 33 -11.97 -24.14 13.33
CA ALA A 33 -10.91 -24.77 14.11
C ALA A 33 -11.54 -25.36 15.40
N PRO A 34 -11.20 -26.61 15.79
CA PRO A 34 -11.76 -27.19 16.99
C PRO A 34 -11.51 -26.23 18.16
N ALA A 35 -12.55 -25.93 18.93
CA ALA A 35 -12.54 -25.00 20.06
C ALA A 35 -11.61 -25.41 21.23
N GLY A 36 -10.68 -26.35 21.00
CA GLY A 36 -9.79 -26.93 21.99
C GLY A 36 -8.29 -26.69 21.75
N ALA A 37 -7.90 -25.81 20.81
CA ALA A 37 -6.49 -25.50 20.55
C ALA A 37 -6.12 -24.01 20.73
N VAL A 38 -6.95 -23.24 21.44
CA VAL A 38 -6.55 -21.89 21.86
C VAL A 38 -5.63 -22.06 23.06
N GLN A 39 -4.31 -21.95 22.86
CA GLN A 39 -3.41 -21.66 23.96
C GLN A 39 -3.94 -20.38 24.63
N LYS A 40 -4.12 -20.38 25.97
CA LYS A 40 -4.68 -19.23 26.69
C LYS A 40 -3.92 -17.97 26.29
N GLY A 41 -4.60 -17.01 25.67
CA GLY A 41 -3.99 -15.77 25.22
C GLY A 41 -3.27 -15.04 26.34
N VAL A 42 -2.09 -14.52 26.05
CA VAL A 42 -1.29 -13.73 26.98
C VAL A 42 -1.64 -12.26 26.76
N ARG A 43 -2.08 -11.57 27.82
CA ARG A 43 -2.27 -10.11 27.76
C ARG A 43 -0.89 -9.45 27.70
N VAL A 44 -0.60 -8.77 26.59
CA VAL A 44 0.67 -8.06 26.38
C VAL A 44 0.60 -6.65 26.96
N ALA A 45 -0.56 -5.99 26.81
CA ALA A 45 -0.86 -4.68 27.40
C ALA A 45 -2.37 -4.53 27.59
N PRO A 46 -2.87 -3.52 28.33
CA PRO A 46 -4.29 -3.20 28.35
C PRO A 46 -4.86 -2.99 26.94
N GLY A 47 -5.84 -3.80 26.55
CA GLY A 47 -6.44 -3.78 25.20
C GLY A 47 -5.66 -4.56 24.13
N VAL A 48 -4.57 -5.26 24.47
CA VAL A 48 -3.76 -6.05 23.53
C VAL A 48 -3.48 -7.44 24.09
N THR A 49 -3.88 -8.47 23.33
CA THR A 49 -3.67 -9.89 23.69
C THR A 49 -2.95 -10.61 22.56
N TYR A 50 -1.95 -11.42 22.90
CA TYR A 50 -1.29 -12.33 21.98
C TYR A 50 -1.84 -13.75 22.16
N GLU A 51 -2.12 -14.42 21.06
CA GLU A 51 -2.59 -15.80 21.01
C GLU A 51 -1.80 -16.58 19.95
N GLU A 52 -1.61 -17.87 20.22
CA GLU A 52 -1.05 -18.81 19.26
C GLU A 52 -1.94 -20.04 19.15
N PHE A 53 -2.05 -20.57 17.94
CA PHE A 53 -2.78 -21.82 17.69
C PHE A 53 -2.33 -22.48 16.40
N ASP A 54 -2.58 -23.79 16.32
CA ASP A 54 -2.25 -24.62 15.18
C ASP A 54 -3.44 -24.76 14.23
N ILE A 55 -3.22 -24.42 12.96
CA ILE A 55 -4.16 -24.66 11.87
C ILE A 55 -3.72 -25.94 11.14
N LYS A 56 -4.49 -27.01 11.30
CA LYS A 56 -4.25 -28.28 10.60
C LYS A 56 -4.89 -28.24 9.22
N ALA A 57 -4.10 -28.41 8.16
CA ALA A 57 -4.57 -28.46 6.78
C ALA A 57 -3.96 -29.64 6.03
N ALA A 58 -4.46 -29.92 4.81
CA ALA A 58 -4.01 -31.04 3.99
C ALA A 58 -2.50 -31.02 3.64
N LYS A 59 -1.83 -29.86 3.78
CA LYS A 59 -0.39 -29.69 3.53
C LYS A 59 0.46 -29.64 4.80
N GLY A 60 -0.12 -29.95 5.96
CA GLY A 60 0.57 -29.94 7.25
C GLY A 60 -0.03 -28.95 8.25
N VAL A 61 0.66 -28.77 9.37
CA VAL A 61 0.29 -27.82 10.42
C VAL A 61 0.88 -26.45 10.10
N THR A 62 0.06 -25.42 10.18
CA THR A 62 0.49 -24.01 10.17
C THR A 62 0.36 -23.44 11.57
N HIS A 63 1.46 -22.93 12.12
CA HIS A 63 1.46 -22.23 13.39
C HIS A 63 1.05 -20.77 13.18
N ALA A 64 -0.04 -20.34 13.80
CA ALA A 64 -0.57 -18.99 13.69
C ALA A 64 -0.25 -18.18 14.95
N HIS A 65 0.22 -16.95 14.74
CA HIS A 65 0.47 -15.95 15.77
C HIS A 65 -0.50 -14.78 15.58
N VAL A 66 -1.30 -14.46 16.59
CA VAL A 66 -2.38 -13.47 16.49
C VAL A 66 -2.27 -12.42 17.57
N LEU A 67 -2.30 -11.16 17.17
CA LEU A 67 -2.48 -10.02 18.06
C LEU A 67 -3.94 -9.56 17.97
N LYS A 68 -4.66 -9.67 19.08
CA LYS A 68 -5.99 -9.09 19.25
C LYS A 68 -5.82 -7.69 19.85
N VAL A 69 -6.30 -6.68 19.13
CA VAL A 69 -6.17 -5.27 19.47
C VAL A 69 -7.57 -4.67 19.63
N ASP A 70 -7.91 -4.21 20.83
CA ASP A 70 -9.17 -3.51 21.12
C ASP A 70 -9.03 -2.02 20.77
N LEU A 71 -9.48 -1.65 19.57
CA LEU A 71 -9.45 -0.26 19.09
C LEU A 71 -10.43 0.67 19.83
N GLY A 72 -11.39 0.12 20.58
CA GLY A 72 -12.29 0.89 21.44
C GLY A 72 -11.64 1.30 22.77
N HIS A 73 -10.51 0.68 23.13
CA HIS A 73 -9.80 1.02 24.35
C HIS A 73 -9.06 2.36 24.19
N PRO A 74 -9.28 3.36 25.07
CA PRO A 74 -8.84 4.75 24.85
C PRO A 74 -7.32 4.96 24.83
N ARG A 75 -6.54 3.97 25.26
CA ARG A 75 -5.07 3.98 25.24
C ARG A 75 -4.46 3.12 24.11
N VAL A 76 -5.29 2.49 23.28
CA VAL A 76 -4.81 1.67 22.17
C VAL A 76 -4.83 2.51 20.89
N ARG A 77 -3.76 2.42 20.11
CA ARG A 77 -3.63 3.04 18.79
C ARG A 77 -2.89 2.09 17.87
N VAL A 78 -3.22 2.16 16.59
CA VAL A 78 -2.52 1.46 15.51
C VAL A 78 -2.04 2.52 14.53
N ASP A 79 -0.76 2.48 14.18
CA ASP A 79 -0.15 3.37 13.19
C ASP A 79 0.91 2.58 12.40
N LEU A 80 1.43 3.19 11.34
CA LEU A 80 2.43 2.60 10.47
C LEU A 80 3.82 2.65 11.12
N LEU A 81 4.39 1.48 11.39
CA LEU A 81 5.81 1.33 11.66
C LEU A 81 6.60 1.51 10.37
N TYR A 82 7.40 2.57 10.29
CA TYR A 82 8.29 2.83 9.15
C TYR A 82 9.64 3.38 9.65
N PRO A 83 10.73 3.20 8.87
CA PRO A 83 12.09 3.45 9.34
C PRO A 83 12.54 4.92 9.24
N GLY A 84 11.61 5.86 9.07
CA GLY A 84 11.90 7.29 8.96
C GLY A 84 12.05 7.82 7.53
N ALA A 85 12.25 6.95 6.54
CA ALA A 85 12.25 7.28 5.12
C ALA A 85 11.42 6.26 4.32
N VAL A 86 10.82 6.70 3.22
CA VAL A 86 10.01 5.88 2.32
C VAL A 86 10.85 4.87 1.57
N ALA A 87 11.99 5.28 0.99
CA ALA A 87 12.96 4.40 0.34
C ALA A 87 13.96 3.86 1.37
N TRP A 88 13.44 3.14 2.36
CA TRP A 88 14.23 2.41 3.34
C TRP A 88 13.43 1.23 3.90
N ARG A 89 14.14 0.21 4.38
CA ARG A 89 13.55 -0.94 5.09
C ARG A 89 14.33 -1.30 6.35
N ALA A 90 13.63 -1.75 7.38
CA ALA A 90 14.22 -2.24 8.61
C ALA A 90 13.43 -3.45 9.12
N GLN A 91 14.02 -4.20 10.05
CA GLN A 91 13.31 -5.27 10.75
C GLN A 91 12.16 -4.69 11.56
N VAL A 92 11.03 -5.41 11.62
CA VAL A 92 9.83 -4.99 12.39
C VAL A 92 10.17 -4.75 13.85
N SER A 93 11.00 -5.61 14.47
CA SER A 93 11.47 -5.44 15.84
C SER A 93 12.17 -4.10 16.07
N ARG A 94 13.12 -3.75 15.19
CA ARG A 94 13.84 -2.47 15.25
C ARG A 94 12.91 -1.27 15.13
N MET A 95 11.91 -1.33 14.25
CA MET A 95 10.94 -0.25 14.07
C MET A 95 9.98 -0.14 15.26
N ALA A 96 9.55 -1.27 15.81
CA ALA A 96 8.70 -1.31 17.00
C ALA A 96 9.44 -0.73 18.22
N ASP A 97 10.68 -1.17 18.47
CA ASP A 97 11.51 -0.68 19.56
C ASP A 97 11.75 0.84 19.45
N ALA A 98 12.09 1.32 18.25
CA ALA A 98 12.35 2.74 18.01
C ALA A 98 11.13 3.63 18.26
N GLN A 99 9.91 3.11 18.04
CA GLN A 99 8.66 3.85 18.27
C GLN A 99 8.02 3.54 19.65
N GLY A 100 8.63 2.67 20.46
CA GLY A 100 8.05 2.20 21.72
C GLY A 100 6.72 1.46 21.52
N ALA A 101 6.55 0.79 20.38
CA ALA A 101 5.33 0.05 20.07
C ALA A 101 5.26 -1.24 20.90
N VAL A 102 4.06 -1.54 21.41
CA VAL A 102 3.79 -2.76 22.20
C VAL A 102 3.99 -4.02 21.36
N ALA A 103 3.68 -3.95 20.06
CA ALA A 103 3.85 -5.03 19.11
C ALA A 103 3.88 -4.48 17.67
N GLY A 104 4.34 -5.30 16.73
CA GLY A 104 4.34 -4.96 15.30
C GLY A 104 4.28 -6.22 14.43
N VAL A 105 3.68 -6.06 13.25
CA VAL A 105 3.66 -7.09 12.19
C VAL A 105 4.18 -6.48 10.90
N ASN A 106 4.69 -7.29 9.97
CA ASN A 106 5.04 -6.76 8.65
C ASN A 106 3.77 -6.28 7.93
N GLY A 107 3.93 -5.23 7.11
CA GLY A 107 2.86 -4.68 6.30
C GLY A 107 2.96 -5.13 4.84
N ASP A 108 2.90 -4.13 3.96
CA ASP A 108 2.83 -4.25 2.51
C ASP A 108 4.06 -4.93 1.88
N PHE A 109 3.91 -5.36 0.63
CA PHE A 109 5.01 -5.71 -0.24
C PHE A 109 5.89 -4.49 -0.52
N PHE A 110 7.16 -4.72 -0.85
CA PHE A 110 8.13 -3.65 -1.08
C PHE A 110 9.23 -4.08 -2.05
N ASN A 111 9.89 -3.09 -2.64
CA ASN A 111 11.00 -3.28 -3.56
C ASN A 111 12.26 -3.72 -2.80
N ILE A 112 12.35 -5.02 -2.51
CA ILE A 112 13.39 -5.63 -1.67
C ILE A 112 14.64 -6.07 -2.45
N THR A 113 14.49 -6.35 -3.73
CA THR A 113 15.54 -6.82 -4.65
C THR A 113 15.39 -6.11 -5.99
N GLU A 114 16.51 -5.91 -6.69
CA GLU A 114 16.52 -5.30 -8.01
C GLU A 114 17.49 -6.02 -8.94
N ALA A 115 17.05 -7.18 -9.44
CA ALA A 115 17.85 -8.02 -10.34
C ALA A 115 17.54 -7.74 -11.83
N GLN A 116 16.44 -7.04 -12.10
CA GLN A 116 15.91 -6.80 -13.44
C GLN A 116 16.63 -5.67 -14.17
N HIS A 117 17.21 -4.71 -13.43
CA HIS A 117 17.81 -3.50 -13.96
C HIS A 117 19.26 -3.36 -13.47
N PRO A 118 20.27 -3.73 -14.27
CA PRO A 118 21.67 -3.60 -13.89
C PRO A 118 22.03 -2.17 -13.47
N GLY A 119 22.68 -2.03 -12.30
CA GLY A 119 23.09 -0.73 -11.76
C GLY A 119 22.00 0.05 -11.02
N VAL A 120 20.78 -0.48 -10.93
CA VAL A 120 19.70 0.10 -10.10
C VAL A 120 19.65 -0.60 -8.76
N GLU A 121 19.62 0.18 -7.68
CA GLU A 121 19.51 -0.35 -6.32
C GLU A 121 18.06 -0.63 -5.92
N ALA A 122 17.88 -1.64 -5.05
CA ALA A 122 16.59 -1.89 -4.43
C ALA A 122 16.28 -0.80 -3.41
N THR A 123 15.13 -0.14 -3.58
CA THR A 123 14.77 1.05 -2.80
C THR A 123 14.28 0.75 -1.39
N GLY A 124 13.72 -0.45 -1.16
CA GLY A 124 13.01 -0.76 0.08
C GLY A 124 11.63 -0.12 0.20
N ALA A 125 11.22 0.75 -0.73
CA ALA A 125 9.91 1.39 -0.69
C ALA A 125 8.76 0.40 -0.94
N SER A 126 7.63 0.61 -0.25
CA SER A 126 6.44 -0.24 -0.35
C SER A 126 5.70 -0.06 -1.67
N VAL A 127 4.82 -1.01 -2.01
CA VAL A 127 4.01 -1.02 -3.24
C VAL A 127 2.89 0.01 -3.16
N GLY A 128 2.01 -0.13 -2.17
CA GLY A 128 0.82 0.67 -1.98
C GLY A 128 1.08 2.00 -1.29
N PRO A 129 0.05 2.84 -1.21
CA PRO A 129 0.15 4.17 -0.61
C PRO A 129 0.37 4.05 0.90
N ALA A 130 1.00 5.06 1.50
CA ALA A 130 1.29 5.06 2.93
C ALA A 130 0.98 6.41 3.57
N ILE A 131 0.30 6.35 4.71
CA ILE A 131 0.05 7.47 5.61
C ILE A 131 0.56 7.05 7.00
N ALA A 132 1.31 7.93 7.66
CA ALA A 132 1.75 7.72 9.03
C ALA A 132 1.49 8.98 9.86
N ALA A 133 0.87 8.83 11.04
CA ALA A 133 0.47 9.96 11.89
C ALA A 133 -0.29 11.06 11.12
N GLY A 134 -1.15 10.67 10.16
CA GLY A 134 -1.92 11.59 9.31
C GLY A 134 -1.12 12.30 8.21
N ARG A 135 0.18 12.04 8.05
CA ARG A 135 1.01 12.57 6.96
C ARG A 135 1.02 11.63 5.77
N THR A 136 0.72 12.15 4.58
CA THR A 136 0.84 11.42 3.32
C THR A 136 2.31 11.21 2.99
N LEU A 137 2.78 9.96 3.05
CA LEU A 137 4.17 9.63 2.78
C LEU A 137 4.40 9.25 1.32
N LYS A 138 3.52 8.45 0.72
CA LYS A 138 3.65 8.03 -0.69
C LYS A 138 2.34 7.59 -1.32
N ALA A 139 2.33 7.56 -2.66
CA ALA A 139 1.26 6.98 -3.46
C ALA A 139 1.57 5.54 -3.91
N ALA A 140 0.58 4.89 -4.53
CA ALA A 140 0.70 3.53 -5.05
C ALA A 140 1.54 3.49 -6.34
N VAL A 141 2.30 2.41 -6.52
CA VAL A 141 2.93 2.12 -7.83
C VAL A 141 1.91 1.53 -8.82
N PRO A 142 2.17 1.57 -10.14
CA PRO A 142 1.35 0.84 -11.12
C PRO A 142 1.24 -0.66 -10.81
N ASN A 143 0.08 -1.26 -11.10
CA ASN A 143 -0.16 -2.69 -10.85
C ASN A 143 0.91 -3.60 -11.47
N GLY A 144 1.37 -3.31 -12.70
CA GLY A 144 2.40 -4.10 -13.38
C GLY A 144 3.81 -3.95 -12.80
N GLN A 145 4.02 -3.00 -11.88
CA GLN A 145 5.30 -2.70 -11.22
C GLN A 145 5.38 -3.21 -9.77
N ARG A 146 4.30 -3.81 -9.29
CA ARG A 146 4.18 -4.34 -7.94
C ARG A 146 5.15 -5.49 -7.67
N PHE A 147 5.64 -5.58 -6.44
CA PHE A 147 6.26 -6.78 -5.89
C PHE A 147 5.20 -7.66 -5.20
N GLY A 148 5.29 -8.98 -5.40
CA GLY A 148 4.36 -9.95 -4.80
C GLY A 148 3.67 -10.88 -5.82
N PRO A 149 2.92 -11.89 -5.35
CA PRO A 149 2.16 -12.83 -6.20
C PRO A 149 1.03 -12.11 -6.93
N ALA A 150 0.47 -12.63 -8.01
CA ALA A 150 -0.63 -11.96 -8.73
C ALA A 150 -1.74 -11.43 -7.80
N LEU A 151 -2.23 -10.22 -8.09
CA LEU A 151 -3.32 -9.62 -7.32
C LEU A 151 -4.61 -10.43 -7.51
N PRO A 152 -5.42 -10.63 -6.45
CA PRO A 152 -6.77 -11.15 -6.60
C PRO A 152 -7.61 -10.30 -7.57
N PRO A 153 -8.54 -10.91 -8.34
CA PRO A 153 -9.44 -10.16 -9.20
C PRO A 153 -10.18 -9.05 -8.46
N GLY A 154 -10.21 -7.85 -9.04
CA GLY A 154 -10.89 -6.67 -8.47
C GLY A 154 -10.07 -5.86 -7.46
N THR A 155 -8.84 -6.27 -7.16
CA THR A 155 -7.93 -5.55 -6.24
C THR A 155 -6.89 -4.73 -7.00
N THR A 156 -6.30 -3.75 -6.32
CA THR A 156 -5.32 -2.82 -6.87
C THR A 156 -4.19 -2.54 -5.87
N THR A 157 -3.09 -1.95 -6.34
CA THR A 157 -2.03 -1.42 -5.47
C THR A 157 -2.48 -0.26 -4.60
N GLU A 158 -3.65 0.32 -4.85
CA GLU A 158 -4.23 1.45 -4.10
C GLU A 158 -5.08 1.00 -2.91
N ASP A 159 -5.40 -0.29 -2.81
CA ASP A 159 -6.21 -0.83 -1.73
C ASP A 159 -5.41 -0.78 -0.41
N VAL A 160 -6.04 -0.32 0.66
CA VAL A 160 -5.42 -0.09 1.97
C VAL A 160 -6.20 -0.71 3.10
N PHE A 161 -5.48 -1.00 4.19
CA PHE A 161 -6.04 -1.15 5.52
C PHE A 161 -5.59 0.03 6.38
N GLY A 162 -6.54 0.71 7.03
CA GLY A 162 -6.25 1.86 7.88
C GLY A 162 -7.15 1.92 9.10
N VAL A 163 -6.68 2.58 10.15
CA VAL A 163 -7.48 2.91 11.35
C VAL A 163 -7.68 4.41 11.37
N GLY A 164 -8.95 4.83 11.38
CA GLY A 164 -9.30 6.25 11.43
C GLY A 164 -9.04 6.87 12.80
N THR A 165 -9.13 8.20 12.88
CA THR A 165 -9.05 8.94 14.15
C THR A 165 -10.22 8.62 15.09
N ASP A 166 -11.26 7.98 14.59
CA ASP A 166 -12.40 7.44 15.31
C ASP A 166 -12.15 6.04 15.90
N GLY A 167 -10.96 5.47 15.71
CA GLY A 167 -10.61 4.13 16.18
C GLY A 167 -11.24 3.00 15.36
N VAL A 168 -11.78 3.29 14.18
CA VAL A 168 -12.41 2.26 13.33
C VAL A 168 -11.46 1.81 12.23
N ALA A 169 -11.24 0.50 12.14
CA ALA A 169 -10.49 -0.13 11.07
C ALA A 169 -11.32 -0.22 9.78
N ARG A 170 -10.69 0.06 8.64
CA ARG A 170 -11.33 0.10 7.31
C ARG A 170 -10.45 -0.58 6.27
N LEU A 171 -11.12 -1.22 5.31
CA LEU A 171 -10.56 -1.53 4.00
C LEU A 171 -11.08 -0.49 3.03
N ASP A 172 -10.18 0.17 2.32
CA ASP A 172 -10.53 1.27 1.43
C ASP A 172 -9.53 1.38 0.28
N ARG A 173 -9.63 2.44 -0.51
CA ARG A 173 -8.69 2.78 -1.57
C ARG A 173 -8.15 4.19 -1.38
N LEU A 174 -6.83 4.36 -1.54
CA LEU A 174 -6.19 5.67 -1.55
C LEU A 174 -5.58 5.95 -2.92
N THR A 175 -6.12 6.94 -3.61
CA THR A 175 -5.65 7.43 -4.90
C THR A 175 -4.87 8.73 -4.73
N LEU A 176 -3.89 8.98 -5.59
CA LEU A 176 -3.21 10.27 -5.67
C LEU A 176 -4.03 11.24 -6.52
N ASP A 177 -4.34 12.40 -5.96
CA ASP A 177 -4.72 13.59 -6.71
C ASP A 177 -3.74 14.71 -6.37
N GLY A 178 -2.94 15.11 -7.35
CA GLY A 178 -1.86 16.05 -7.16
C GLY A 178 -1.40 16.65 -8.47
N SER A 179 -0.89 17.88 -8.44
CA SER A 179 -0.36 18.55 -9.62
C SER A 179 0.68 19.59 -9.25
N VAL A 180 1.53 19.93 -10.21
CA VAL A 180 2.45 21.05 -10.18
C VAL A 180 1.89 22.15 -11.07
N ARG A 181 1.71 23.33 -10.51
CA ARG A 181 1.25 24.50 -11.26
C ARG A 181 2.45 25.35 -11.68
N THR A 182 2.55 25.61 -12.97
CA THR A 182 3.51 26.54 -13.57
C THR A 182 2.78 27.78 -14.04
N ALA A 183 3.50 28.77 -14.57
CA ALA A 183 2.88 29.95 -15.19
C ALA A 183 2.06 29.59 -16.45
N GLU A 184 2.39 28.47 -17.11
CA GLU A 184 1.88 28.11 -18.44
C GLU A 184 0.90 26.93 -18.38
N ALA A 185 1.02 26.06 -17.38
CA ALA A 185 0.29 24.80 -17.34
C ALA A 185 0.12 24.25 -15.92
N GLN A 186 -0.82 23.33 -15.78
CA GLN A 186 -0.94 22.44 -14.64
C GLN A 186 -0.50 21.04 -15.07
N VAL A 187 0.57 20.53 -14.46
CA VAL A 187 1.13 19.22 -14.75
C VAL A 187 0.62 18.24 -13.69
N PRO A 188 -0.22 17.25 -14.03
CA PRO A 188 -0.69 16.26 -13.07
C PRO A 188 0.47 15.37 -12.60
N LEU A 189 0.44 15.00 -11.32
CA LEU A 189 1.38 14.04 -10.74
C LEU A 189 0.85 12.62 -10.95
N GLY A 190 1.68 11.77 -11.53
CA GLY A 190 1.46 10.32 -11.60
C GLY A 190 2.07 9.57 -10.42
N GLY A 191 2.73 10.26 -9.49
CA GLY A 191 3.30 9.63 -8.30
C GLY A 191 3.81 10.57 -7.23
N LEU A 192 3.93 10.03 -6.01
CA LEU A 192 4.50 10.68 -4.83
C LEU A 192 5.40 9.69 -4.10
N ASN A 193 6.69 9.99 -3.96
CA ASN A 193 7.70 9.19 -3.25
C ASN A 193 7.59 7.67 -3.56
N GLN A 194 7.53 7.29 -4.84
CA GLN A 194 7.31 5.90 -5.24
C GLN A 194 8.42 5.40 -6.17
N TYR A 195 8.76 4.12 -6.04
CA TYR A 195 9.86 3.51 -6.81
C TYR A 195 9.47 3.18 -8.26
N ALA A 196 8.24 3.43 -8.71
CA ALA A 196 7.83 3.24 -10.10
C ALA A 196 6.75 4.24 -10.48
N LEU A 197 7.00 5.02 -11.53
CA LEU A 197 6.06 5.98 -12.09
C LEU A 197 5.32 5.38 -13.29
N PRO A 198 4.02 5.71 -13.46
CA PRO A 198 3.32 5.42 -14.70
C PRO A 198 4.10 5.91 -15.93
N VAL A 199 4.07 5.16 -17.03
CA VAL A 199 4.74 5.55 -18.27
C VAL A 199 4.27 6.95 -18.72
N GLY A 200 5.22 7.82 -19.07
CA GLY A 200 4.90 9.18 -19.53
C GLY A 200 4.50 10.18 -18.44
N SER A 201 4.60 9.83 -17.15
CA SER A 201 4.16 10.70 -16.05
C SER A 201 5.30 11.49 -15.38
N VAL A 202 4.90 12.39 -14.47
CA VAL A 202 5.78 13.12 -13.54
C VAL A 202 5.48 12.66 -12.12
N GLY A 203 6.52 12.32 -11.35
CA GLY A 203 6.43 12.02 -9.93
C GLY A 203 7.07 13.10 -9.07
N ALA A 204 6.51 13.33 -7.88
CA ALA A 204 7.10 14.21 -6.87
C ALA A 204 7.85 13.39 -5.81
N PHE A 205 9.08 13.80 -5.51
CA PHE A 205 9.91 13.26 -4.44
C PHE A 205 10.18 14.38 -3.43
N THR A 206 10.05 14.05 -2.15
CA THR A 206 10.14 15.00 -1.03
C THR A 206 11.23 14.56 -0.06
N SER A 207 11.43 15.32 1.01
CA SER A 207 12.34 14.92 2.10
C SER A 207 11.99 13.57 2.73
N ASP A 208 10.76 13.07 2.59
CA ASP A 208 10.38 11.75 3.10
C ASP A 208 10.94 10.59 2.25
N TRP A 209 11.46 10.83 1.04
CA TRP A 209 11.99 9.76 0.17
C TRP A 209 13.19 9.02 0.79
N GLY A 210 14.16 9.74 1.34
CA GLY A 210 15.46 9.20 1.73
C GLY A 210 16.54 9.43 0.67
N SER A 211 17.62 8.64 0.73
CA SER A 211 18.85 8.90 -0.05
C SER A 211 19.05 8.00 -1.27
N VAL A 212 18.24 6.96 -1.42
CA VAL A 212 18.32 6.02 -2.54
C VAL A 212 18.07 6.75 -3.85
N SER A 213 18.75 6.33 -4.92
CA SER A 213 18.52 6.81 -6.27
C SER A 213 17.04 6.73 -6.67
N ARG A 214 16.56 7.79 -7.31
CA ARG A 214 15.21 7.87 -7.88
C ARG A 214 15.12 7.17 -9.23
N VAL A 215 16.22 6.65 -9.78
CA VAL A 215 16.26 6.02 -11.10
C VAL A 215 15.28 4.84 -11.22
N ARG A 216 15.06 4.09 -10.12
CA ARG A 216 14.12 2.96 -10.16
C ARG A 216 12.71 3.41 -10.59
N ALA A 217 12.34 4.64 -10.29
CA ALA A 217 11.06 5.26 -10.64
C ALA A 217 10.79 5.31 -12.15
N THR A 218 11.83 5.24 -12.97
CA THR A 218 11.74 5.31 -14.43
C THR A 218 11.91 3.95 -15.11
N CYS A 219 11.90 2.86 -14.34
CA CYS A 219 12.10 1.50 -14.85
C CYS A 219 10.83 0.69 -15.06
N GLY A 220 10.83 -0.08 -16.16
CA GLY A 220 9.74 -0.89 -16.66
C GLY A 220 8.54 -0.10 -17.20
N THR A 221 7.43 -0.81 -17.43
CA THR A 221 6.17 -0.27 -17.96
C THR A 221 5.02 -0.45 -16.97
N ASP A 222 3.84 0.04 -17.30
CA ASP A 222 2.64 -0.13 -16.45
C ASP A 222 2.17 -1.58 -16.34
N THR A 223 2.70 -2.46 -17.19
CA THR A 223 2.33 -3.88 -17.31
C THR A 223 3.49 -4.85 -17.14
N ASP A 224 4.75 -4.39 -17.23
CA ASP A 224 5.94 -5.22 -17.12
C ASP A 224 7.04 -4.54 -16.28
N ARG A 225 7.22 -5.05 -15.06
CA ARG A 225 8.26 -4.63 -14.13
C ARG A 225 9.68 -4.92 -14.63
N THR A 226 9.88 -5.87 -15.53
CA THR A 226 11.20 -6.31 -16.01
C THR A 226 11.69 -5.55 -17.24
N ALA A 227 10.81 -4.76 -17.86
CA ALA A 227 11.17 -3.95 -19.01
C ALA A 227 12.22 -2.89 -18.64
N PRO A 228 13.06 -2.42 -19.58
CA PRO A 228 14.17 -1.53 -19.29
C PRO A 228 13.78 -0.21 -18.62
N CYS A 229 14.77 0.48 -18.06
CA CYS A 229 14.62 1.86 -17.64
C CYS A 229 14.48 2.79 -18.85
N SER A 230 13.66 3.83 -18.68
CA SER A 230 13.49 4.88 -19.66
C SER A 230 14.81 5.58 -19.92
N THR A 231 15.12 5.81 -21.18
CA THR A 231 16.25 6.67 -21.60
C THR A 231 15.84 8.13 -21.77
N ASP A 232 14.54 8.44 -21.72
CA ASP A 232 14.01 9.81 -21.77
C ASP A 232 13.54 10.20 -20.38
N THR A 233 14.45 10.74 -19.58
CA THR A 233 14.18 11.21 -18.22
C THR A 233 14.52 12.69 -18.07
N TYR A 234 13.95 13.32 -17.05
CA TYR A 234 14.36 14.66 -16.63
C TYR A 234 14.02 14.85 -15.15
N GLU A 235 14.95 15.42 -14.39
CA GLU A 235 14.79 15.73 -12.97
C GLU A 235 14.87 17.24 -12.77
N VAL A 236 13.95 17.80 -11.97
CA VAL A 236 13.91 19.21 -11.62
C VAL A 236 13.80 19.35 -10.11
N THR A 237 14.73 20.07 -9.50
CA THR A 237 14.69 20.39 -8.06
C THR A 237 14.02 21.74 -7.87
N ILE A 238 12.99 21.75 -7.02
CA ILE A 238 12.19 22.92 -6.69
C ILE A 238 12.36 23.24 -5.21
N ARG A 239 12.64 24.50 -4.92
CA ARG A 239 12.68 25.03 -3.55
C ARG A 239 12.03 26.40 -3.52
N ASP A 240 11.20 26.63 -2.51
CA ASP A 240 10.47 27.91 -2.32
C ASP A 240 9.69 28.32 -3.59
N GLY A 241 9.11 27.35 -4.30
CA GLY A 241 8.33 27.55 -5.52
C GLY A 241 9.13 27.83 -6.79
N LYS A 242 10.46 27.75 -6.74
CA LYS A 242 11.37 28.04 -7.87
C LYS A 242 12.19 26.83 -8.26
N VAL A 243 12.47 26.68 -9.54
CA VAL A 243 13.43 25.70 -10.02
C VAL A 243 14.84 26.16 -9.63
N VAL A 244 15.56 25.33 -8.89
CA VAL A 244 16.93 25.62 -8.44
C VAL A 244 17.98 24.80 -9.19
N SER A 245 17.62 23.64 -9.72
CA SER A 245 18.48 22.82 -10.58
C SER A 245 17.65 21.87 -11.44
N ALA A 246 18.27 21.40 -12.53
CA ALA A 246 17.71 20.36 -13.39
C ALA A 246 18.82 19.42 -13.89
N ALA A 247 18.45 18.19 -14.22
CA ALA A 247 19.36 17.17 -14.74
C ALA A 247 18.64 16.24 -15.71
N ASP A 248 19.37 15.69 -16.69
CA ASP A 248 18.80 14.73 -17.65
C ASP A 248 18.53 13.34 -17.05
N THR A 249 19.11 13.03 -15.89
CA THR A 249 18.96 11.73 -15.23
C THR A 249 18.48 11.89 -13.78
N PRO A 250 17.65 10.97 -13.26
CA PRO A 250 17.25 10.99 -11.86
C PRO A 250 18.45 10.81 -10.94
N GLY A 251 18.53 11.67 -9.92
CA GLY A 251 19.62 11.68 -8.97
C GLY A 251 19.43 10.71 -7.80
N SER A 252 20.44 10.70 -6.93
CA SER A 252 20.42 10.07 -5.61
C SER A 252 20.61 11.12 -4.52
N GLY A 253 20.67 10.67 -3.27
CA GLY A 253 20.92 11.52 -2.11
C GLY A 253 19.65 12.09 -1.49
N PRO A 254 19.77 12.56 -0.24
CA PRO A 254 18.64 13.07 0.53
C PRO A 254 18.09 14.36 -0.07
N ILE A 255 16.78 14.56 0.05
CA ILE A 255 16.10 15.78 -0.35
C ILE A 255 15.92 16.67 0.89
N ALA A 256 16.38 17.91 0.82
CA ALA A 256 16.27 18.85 1.93
C ALA A 256 14.79 19.17 2.25
N ALA A 257 14.49 19.44 3.52
CA ALA A 257 13.16 19.90 3.91
C ALA A 257 12.75 21.16 3.12
N GLY A 258 11.47 21.25 2.74
CA GLY A 258 10.96 22.33 1.87
C GLY A 258 11.43 22.25 0.41
N THR A 259 12.09 21.16 0.02
CA THR A 259 12.49 20.90 -1.36
C THR A 259 11.66 19.74 -1.93
N THR A 260 11.26 19.89 -3.18
CA THR A 260 10.61 18.83 -3.97
C THR A 260 11.44 18.58 -5.21
N VAL A 261 11.72 17.32 -5.49
CA VAL A 261 12.35 16.88 -6.73
C VAL A 261 11.27 16.28 -7.62
N LEU A 262 11.05 16.85 -8.79
CA LEU A 262 10.18 16.28 -9.80
C LEU A 262 10.99 15.38 -10.71
N VAL A 263 10.54 14.15 -10.91
CA VAL A 263 11.14 13.20 -11.85
C VAL A 263 10.12 12.90 -12.92
N GLY A 264 10.46 13.20 -14.17
CA GLY A 264 9.66 12.90 -15.35
C GLY A 264 10.27 11.77 -16.15
N ARG A 265 9.42 10.94 -16.75
CA ARG A 265 9.79 9.95 -17.76
C ARG A 265 8.97 10.13 -19.03
N GLU A 266 9.59 9.92 -20.18
CA GLU A 266 9.03 10.10 -21.52
C GLU A 266 8.26 11.43 -21.68
N ALA A 267 6.93 11.39 -21.82
CA ALA A 267 6.11 12.60 -21.95
C ALA A 267 6.26 13.54 -20.74
N GLY A 268 6.39 12.99 -19.53
CA GLY A 268 6.64 13.76 -18.31
C GLY A 268 8.00 14.45 -18.34
N ALA A 269 9.05 13.77 -18.83
CA ALA A 269 10.37 14.37 -19.00
C ALA A 269 10.32 15.57 -19.96
N ARG A 270 9.61 15.44 -21.09
CA ARG A 270 9.41 16.54 -22.05
C ARG A 270 8.64 17.72 -21.47
N GLN A 271 7.71 17.50 -20.53
CA GLN A 271 7.05 18.61 -19.83
C GLN A 271 8.02 19.32 -18.87
N LEU A 272 8.81 18.56 -18.11
CA LEU A 272 9.76 19.15 -17.16
C LEU A 272 10.89 19.93 -17.83
N ARG A 273 11.33 19.54 -19.04
CA ARG A 273 12.34 20.30 -19.82
C ARG A 273 11.92 21.71 -20.20
N LYS A 274 10.63 22.05 -20.10
CA LYS A 274 10.13 23.41 -20.35
C LYS A 274 10.36 24.33 -19.15
N LEU A 275 10.67 23.79 -17.98
CA LEU A 275 10.91 24.57 -16.78
C LEU A 275 12.34 25.12 -16.80
N ALA A 276 12.47 26.43 -16.68
CA ALA A 276 13.75 27.11 -16.53
C ALA A 276 14.06 27.39 -15.06
N THR A 277 15.33 27.42 -14.70
CA THR A 277 15.80 27.90 -13.39
C THR A 277 15.36 29.35 -13.17
N GLY A 278 14.83 29.67 -11.98
CA GLY A 278 14.39 31.02 -11.60
C GLY A 278 13.03 31.08 -10.91
#